data_AF-A0A2J6PK93-F1
#
_entry.id   AF-A0A2J6PK93-F1
#
_cell.length_a   1.000
_cell.length_b   1.000
_cell.length_c   1.000
_cell.angle_alpha   90.00
_cell.angle_beta   90.00
_cell.angle_gamma   90.00
#
_symmetry.space_group_name_H-M   'P 1'
#
loop_
_entity.id
_entity.type
_entity.pdbx_description
1 polymer ?
#
loop_
_entity_poly.entity_id
_entity_poly.type
_entity_poly.pdbx_seq_one_letter_code
_entity_poly.pdbx_strand_id
1 'polypeptide(L)'
;MPAEPPLNYEASAETRNLQVSSTLPSEVAQCLQNARFLHLATCTNLFPHVSLMNYTYLPNSPYSSTPIIIMTTNPSSKKTLNLISNPHVSLLVHDWVSHRPPTTNRRGSAAAGDRAGSPPPEASRSSLAALLLNLNTSAMSSISATINGEARLVDRGTEEERYYKEMHLDNNTFSEGEEPSAGQGIWDVRERQDGGRCMYIEGEEVRVVVVKITDGRVSDWKGAVRDWTLSTERENNDDGETMVNGVAGS
;
A
#
# COMPACT_ATOMS: atom_id res chain seq x y z
N MET A 1 3.00 23.14 -36.32
CA MET A 1 1.89 22.38 -35.72
C MET A 1 2.50 21.42 -34.71
N PRO A 2 2.36 21.63 -33.40
CA PRO A 2 2.74 20.60 -32.43
C PRO A 2 1.87 19.37 -32.70
N ALA A 3 2.48 18.20 -32.87
CA ALA A 3 1.76 16.95 -33.04
C ALA A 3 0.97 16.68 -31.75
N GLU A 4 -0.35 16.50 -31.86
CA GLU A 4 -1.15 16.07 -30.73
C GLU A 4 -0.58 14.75 -30.21
N PRO A 5 -0.27 14.64 -28.90
CA PRO A 5 0.21 13.40 -28.34
C PRO A 5 -0.86 12.33 -28.58
N PRO A 6 -0.50 11.16 -29.13
CA PRO A 6 -1.48 10.12 -29.41
C PRO A 6 -2.10 9.66 -28.09
N LEU A 7 -3.41 9.86 -27.94
CA LEU A 7 -4.21 9.38 -26.81
C LEU A 7 -4.49 7.87 -26.98
N ASN A 8 -3.43 7.07 -27.00
CA ASN A 8 -3.51 5.62 -27.16
C ASN A 8 -3.55 4.98 -25.77
N TYR A 9 -4.76 4.63 -25.31
CA TYR A 9 -4.96 3.85 -24.09
C TYR A 9 -5.11 2.36 -24.45
N GLU A 10 -4.49 1.46 -23.70
CA GLU A 10 -4.80 0.03 -23.82
C GLU A 10 -6.26 -0.23 -23.38
N ALA A 11 -7.03 -0.97 -24.19
CA ALA A 11 -8.41 -1.31 -23.84
C ALA A 11 -8.49 -2.24 -22.62
N SER A 12 -8.77 -1.69 -21.44
CA SER A 12 -8.56 -2.36 -20.15
C SER A 12 -9.80 -3.04 -19.57
N ALA A 13 -10.89 -3.19 -20.33
CA ALA A 13 -12.12 -3.81 -19.84
C ALA A 13 -11.95 -5.30 -19.47
N GLU A 14 -11.01 -5.98 -20.12
CA GLU A 14 -10.71 -7.41 -19.91
C GLU A 14 -9.36 -7.58 -19.20
N THR A 15 -9.10 -8.82 -18.73
CA THR A 15 -7.81 -9.19 -18.13
C THR A 15 -6.68 -9.04 -19.14
N ARG A 16 -5.60 -8.36 -18.75
CA ARG A 16 -4.44 -8.09 -19.61
C ARG A 16 -3.12 -8.47 -18.95
N ASN A 17 -2.27 -9.16 -19.72
CA ASN A 17 -0.91 -9.51 -19.31
C ASN A 17 -0.84 -10.17 -17.93
N LEU A 18 -1.80 -11.06 -17.63
CA LEU A 18 -1.97 -11.65 -16.30
C LEU A 18 -0.71 -12.36 -15.82
N GLN A 19 -0.20 -11.93 -14.67
CA GLN A 19 0.88 -12.62 -13.96
C GLN A 19 0.32 -13.33 -12.73
N VAL A 20 0.46 -14.66 -12.69
CA VAL A 20 0.14 -15.47 -11.51
C VAL A 20 1.45 -15.71 -10.75
N SER A 21 1.48 -15.35 -9.47
CA SER A 21 2.68 -15.48 -8.62
C SER A 21 2.28 -15.71 -7.18
N SER A 22 3.16 -16.33 -6.38
CA SER A 22 3.00 -16.43 -4.92
C SER A 22 3.36 -15.13 -4.18
N THR A 23 3.95 -14.17 -4.90
CA THR A 23 4.42 -12.88 -4.36
C THR A 23 3.97 -11.71 -5.23
N LEU A 24 3.84 -10.53 -4.61
CA LEU A 24 3.47 -9.31 -5.34
C LEU A 24 4.54 -8.94 -6.39
N PRO A 25 4.14 -8.39 -7.55
CA PRO A 25 5.08 -7.76 -8.48
C PRO A 25 5.97 -6.75 -7.75
N SER A 26 7.25 -6.71 -8.11
CA SER A 26 8.25 -5.91 -7.41
C SER A 26 7.91 -4.43 -7.44
N GLU A 27 7.33 -3.96 -8.54
CA GLU A 27 6.86 -2.60 -8.71
C GLU A 27 5.73 -2.23 -7.73
N VAL A 28 4.78 -3.14 -7.49
CA VAL A 28 3.68 -2.95 -6.52
C VAL A 28 4.22 -2.96 -5.10
N ALA A 29 5.08 -3.94 -4.77
CA ALA A 29 5.69 -4.04 -3.46
C ALA A 29 6.55 -2.80 -3.13
N GLN A 30 7.32 -2.30 -4.09
CA GLN A 30 8.11 -1.07 -3.94
C GLN A 30 7.20 0.15 -3.76
N CYS A 31 6.13 0.26 -4.54
CA CYS A 31 5.14 1.33 -4.39
C CYS A 31 4.54 1.33 -2.98
N LEU A 32 4.10 0.15 -2.50
CA LEU A 32 3.55 -0.01 -1.14
C LEU A 32 4.56 0.27 -0.01
N GLN A 33 5.86 0.06 -0.24
CA GLN A 33 6.89 0.37 0.75
C GLN A 33 7.22 1.85 0.82
N ASN A 34 7.13 2.55 -0.31
CA ASN A 34 7.54 3.94 -0.43
C ASN A 34 6.40 4.93 -0.21
N ALA A 35 5.17 4.56 -0.57
CA ALA A 35 4.01 5.41 -0.41
C ALA A 35 3.63 5.58 1.06
N ARG A 36 3.27 6.81 1.43
CA ARG A 36 2.83 7.14 2.79
C ARG A 36 1.36 6.81 3.04
N PHE A 37 0.53 7.01 2.01
CA PHE A 37 -0.90 6.85 2.09
C PHE A 37 -1.40 6.03 0.91
N LEU A 38 -2.54 5.40 1.09
CA LEU A 38 -3.31 4.78 0.01
C LEU A 38 -4.77 5.22 0.11
N HIS A 39 -5.52 5.02 -0.97
CA HIS A 39 -6.96 5.24 -0.97
C HIS A 39 -7.67 3.90 -0.78
N LEU A 40 -8.52 3.81 0.24
CA LEU A 40 -9.42 2.68 0.47
C LEU A 40 -10.77 2.97 -0.17
N ALA A 41 -11.19 2.13 -1.11
CA ALA A 41 -12.53 2.10 -1.64
C ALA A 41 -13.33 0.96 -0.99
N THR A 42 -14.51 1.30 -0.49
CA THR A 42 -15.51 0.38 0.08
C THR A 42 -16.84 0.60 -0.64
N CYS A 43 -17.72 -0.40 -0.64
CA CYS A 43 -19.04 -0.28 -1.26
C CYS A 43 -20.10 -1.03 -0.45
N THR A 44 -21.20 -0.34 -0.15
CA THR A 44 -22.37 -0.92 0.52
C THR A 44 -23.62 -0.45 -0.21
N ASN A 45 -24.55 -1.38 -0.48
CA ASN A 45 -25.79 -1.10 -1.23
C ASN A 45 -25.54 -0.41 -2.58
N LEU A 46 -24.44 -0.76 -3.26
CA LEU A 46 -24.01 -0.14 -4.53
C LEU A 46 -23.64 1.35 -4.43
N PHE A 47 -23.41 1.87 -3.23
CA PHE A 47 -22.89 3.22 -3.01
C PHE A 47 -21.38 3.15 -2.68
N PRO A 48 -20.50 3.58 -3.60
CA PRO A 48 -19.07 3.57 -3.37
C PRO A 48 -18.66 4.66 -2.38
N HIS A 49 -17.60 4.40 -1.63
CA HIS A 49 -17.01 5.34 -0.69
C HIS A 49 -15.48 5.20 -0.68
N VAL A 50 -14.78 6.32 -0.84
CA VAL A 50 -13.31 6.37 -0.88
C VAL A 50 -12.79 7.13 0.35
N SER A 51 -11.72 6.66 0.95
CA SER A 51 -11.07 7.29 2.10
C SER A 51 -9.55 7.23 1.98
N LEU A 52 -8.86 8.31 2.36
CA LEU A 52 -7.41 8.31 2.50
C LEU A 52 -7.03 7.59 3.80
N MET A 53 -6.09 6.64 3.72
CA MET A 53 -5.68 5.83 4.86
C MET A 53 -4.17 5.89 5.09
N ASN A 54 -3.80 6.07 6.36
CA ASN A 54 -2.51 5.57 6.83
C ASN A 54 -2.54 4.04 6.76
N TYR A 55 -1.48 3.45 6.26
CA TYR A 55 -1.40 2.01 6.14
C TYR A 55 -0.01 1.49 6.51
N THR A 56 0.07 0.18 6.66
CA THR A 56 1.31 -0.55 6.83
C THR A 56 1.24 -1.80 5.99
N TYR A 57 2.14 -1.90 5.01
CA TYR A 57 2.29 -3.10 4.21
C TYR A 57 3.22 -4.08 4.92
N LEU A 58 2.75 -5.30 5.14
CA LEU A 58 3.55 -6.41 5.64
C LEU A 58 3.60 -7.52 4.59
N PRO A 59 4.78 -7.87 4.06
CA PRO A 59 4.91 -8.99 3.11
C PRO A 59 4.63 -10.35 3.77
N ASN A 60 4.82 -10.46 5.08
CA ASN A 60 4.52 -11.64 5.90
C ASN A 60 4.29 -11.19 7.35
N SER A 61 3.53 -11.97 8.13
CA SER A 61 3.35 -11.74 9.57
C SER A 61 3.11 -13.06 10.31
N PRO A 62 3.27 -13.11 11.64
CA PRO A 62 2.97 -14.31 12.43
C PRO A 62 1.54 -14.84 12.26
N TYR A 63 0.60 -13.99 11.84
CA TYR A 63 -0.82 -14.31 11.67
C TYR A 63 -1.26 -14.45 10.20
N SER A 64 -0.38 -14.19 9.24
CA SER A 64 -0.67 -14.31 7.81
C SER A 64 0.59 -14.63 7.02
N SER A 65 0.58 -15.76 6.31
CA SER A 65 1.64 -16.18 5.38
C SER A 65 1.61 -15.43 4.04
N THR A 66 0.52 -14.72 3.74
CA THR A 66 0.37 -13.92 2.52
C THR A 66 0.61 -12.43 2.81
N PRO A 67 0.99 -11.63 1.79
CA PRO A 67 1.11 -10.20 1.93
C PRO A 67 -0.21 -9.54 2.36
N ILE A 68 -0.13 -8.65 3.35
CA ILE A 68 -1.29 -7.95 3.92
C ILE A 68 -1.05 -6.45 4.04
N ILE A 69 -2.15 -5.72 4.11
CA ILE A 69 -2.17 -4.29 4.43
C ILE A 69 -2.94 -4.10 5.73
N ILE A 70 -2.31 -3.40 6.67
CA ILE A 70 -2.89 -3.05 7.96
C ILE A 70 -3.25 -1.58 7.94
N MET A 71 -4.41 -1.24 8.49
CA MET A 71 -4.85 0.12 8.73
C MET A 71 -5.63 0.20 10.04
N THR A 72 -5.78 1.42 10.56
CA THR A 72 -6.62 1.67 11.74
C THR A 72 -7.83 2.52 11.37
N THR A 73 -8.95 2.29 12.06
CA THR A 73 -10.20 3.02 11.82
C THR A 73 -10.98 3.22 13.10
N ASN A 74 -11.72 4.33 13.17
CA ASN A 74 -12.71 4.58 14.21
C ASN A 74 -13.90 3.60 14.04
N PRO A 75 -14.33 2.89 15.10
CA PRO A 75 -15.42 1.91 15.06
C PRO A 75 -16.75 2.48 14.54
N SER A 76 -17.01 3.76 14.78
CA SER A 76 -18.25 4.45 14.39
C SER A 76 -18.21 5.06 12.98
N SER A 77 -17.09 4.94 12.27
CA SER A 77 -16.94 5.55 10.95
C SER A 77 -17.66 4.78 9.85
N LYS A 78 -18.09 5.48 8.80
CA LYS A 78 -18.77 4.88 7.63
C LYS A 78 -17.96 3.75 7.00
N LYS A 79 -16.63 3.90 6.89
CA LYS A 79 -15.75 2.85 6.38
C LYS A 79 -15.82 1.58 7.24
N THR A 80 -15.85 1.68 8.57
CA THR A 80 -15.99 0.50 9.43
C THR A 80 -17.31 -0.22 9.22
N LEU A 81 -18.42 0.51 9.13
CA LEU A 81 -19.73 -0.07 8.85
C LEU A 81 -19.76 -0.76 7.48
N ASN A 82 -19.17 -0.11 6.47
CA ASN A 82 -19.08 -0.68 5.13
C ASN A 82 -18.28 -1.99 5.13
N LEU A 83 -17.11 -2.01 5.78
CA LEU A 83 -16.23 -3.18 5.91
C LEU A 83 -16.91 -4.35 6.62
N ILE A 84 -17.74 -4.09 7.63
CA ILE A 84 -18.54 -5.13 8.30
C ILE A 84 -19.59 -5.71 7.35
N SER A 85 -20.22 -4.88 6.53
CA SER A 85 -21.28 -5.33 5.60
C SER A 85 -20.73 -6.04 4.37
N ASN A 86 -19.57 -5.61 3.88
CA ASN A 86 -18.95 -6.07 2.65
C ASN A 86 -17.42 -6.05 2.83
N PRO A 87 -16.77 -7.20 2.96
CA PRO A 87 -15.34 -7.28 3.16
C PRO A 87 -14.54 -7.00 1.87
N HIS A 88 -15.17 -6.98 0.69
CA HIS A 88 -14.47 -6.73 -0.56
C HIS A 88 -14.12 -5.25 -0.71
N VAL A 89 -12.82 -4.98 -0.86
CA VAL A 89 -12.26 -3.63 -0.96
C VAL A 89 -11.35 -3.50 -2.16
N SER A 90 -11.19 -2.25 -2.61
CA SER A 90 -10.18 -1.89 -3.60
C SER A 90 -9.28 -0.81 -3.02
N LEU A 91 -7.98 -0.96 -3.17
CA LEU A 91 -6.97 -0.04 -2.68
C LEU A 91 -6.25 0.59 -3.88
N LEU A 92 -6.05 1.90 -3.86
CA LEU A 92 -5.25 2.60 -4.87
C LEU A 92 -4.01 3.21 -4.22
N VAL A 93 -2.85 2.84 -4.73
CA VAL A 93 -1.54 3.39 -4.35
C VAL A 93 -0.78 3.81 -5.59
N HIS A 94 0.06 4.84 -5.44
CA HIS A 94 0.83 5.42 -6.54
C HIS A 94 2.15 6.02 -6.03
N ASP A 95 3.14 6.20 -6.90
CA ASP A 95 4.50 6.62 -6.52
C ASP A 95 4.76 8.15 -6.63
N TRP A 96 3.84 8.97 -7.15
CA TRP A 96 4.07 10.42 -7.39
C TRP A 96 3.84 11.40 -6.23
N VAL A 97 3.13 11.07 -5.14
CA VAL A 97 2.59 12.14 -4.26
C VAL A 97 2.97 12.01 -2.78
N SER A 98 3.55 10.92 -2.31
CA SER A 98 3.97 10.85 -0.90
C SER A 98 5.08 9.84 -0.65
N HIS A 99 6.33 10.31 -0.64
CA HIS A 99 7.45 9.49 -0.19
C HIS A 99 7.49 9.47 1.33
N ARG A 100 7.66 8.28 1.89
CA ARG A 100 7.93 8.09 3.31
C ARG A 100 9.31 8.71 3.64
N PRO A 101 9.41 9.73 4.53
CA PRO A 101 10.71 10.23 4.97
C PRO A 101 11.55 9.09 5.59
N PRO A 102 12.88 9.10 5.44
CA PRO A 102 13.73 8.05 6.01
C PRO A 102 13.55 7.99 7.52
N THR A 103 13.09 6.84 8.04
CA THR A 103 12.92 6.61 9.48
C THR A 103 14.27 6.66 10.18
N THR A 104 14.39 7.45 11.25
CA THR A 104 15.61 7.66 12.05
C THR A 104 16.08 6.44 12.87
N ASN A 105 15.39 5.29 12.80
CA ASN A 105 15.63 4.13 13.68
C ASN A 105 16.33 2.91 13.06
N ARG A 106 17.13 3.06 11.98
CA ARG A 106 18.15 2.03 11.66
C ARG A 106 19.42 2.24 12.50
N ARG A 107 19.32 2.04 13.81
CA ARG A 107 20.49 1.69 14.64
C ARG A 107 20.55 0.17 14.77
N GLY A 108 21.57 -0.43 14.15
CA GLY A 108 22.05 -1.75 14.50
C GLY A 108 21.60 -2.91 13.60
N SER A 109 22.18 -3.01 12.40
CA SER A 109 22.70 -4.30 11.91
C SER A 109 23.59 -4.02 10.70
N ALA A 110 24.90 -3.98 10.96
CA ALA A 110 25.91 -4.10 9.93
C ALA A 110 26.09 -5.60 9.65
N ALA A 111 25.58 -6.06 8.51
CA ALA A 111 26.09 -7.24 7.83
C ALA A 111 26.11 -6.93 6.34
N ALA A 112 27.32 -6.95 5.79
CA ALA A 112 27.65 -6.61 4.41
C ALA A 112 27.07 -7.64 3.42
N GLY A 113 26.68 -7.16 2.25
CA GLY A 113 26.31 -8.00 1.11
C GLY A 113 25.33 -7.30 0.17
N ASP A 114 25.86 -6.72 -0.90
CA ASP A 114 25.18 -6.40 -2.16
C ASP A 114 23.93 -5.50 -2.12
N ARG A 115 24.17 -4.18 -2.03
CA ARG A 115 23.28 -3.17 -2.60
C ARG A 115 24.05 -2.27 -3.56
N ALA A 116 24.21 -2.74 -4.80
CA ALA A 116 24.54 -1.86 -5.91
C ALA A 116 23.33 -0.97 -6.20
N GLY A 117 23.47 0.34 -6.04
CA GLY A 117 22.49 1.32 -6.56
C GLY A 117 21.99 2.43 -5.62
N SER A 118 22.64 2.76 -4.51
CA SER A 118 22.27 3.94 -3.70
C SER A 118 23.44 4.93 -3.58
N PRO A 119 23.26 6.24 -3.85
CA PRO A 119 24.31 7.23 -3.62
C PRO A 119 24.60 7.42 -2.12
N PRO A 120 25.74 8.04 -1.75
CA PRO A 120 26.24 8.11 -0.38
C PRO A 120 25.31 8.86 0.59
N PRO A 121 25.38 8.58 1.91
CA PRO A 121 24.52 9.16 2.96
C PRO A 121 24.68 10.67 3.19
N GLU A 122 25.55 11.36 2.45
CA GLU A 122 25.78 12.81 2.57
C GLU A 122 24.82 13.66 1.73
N ALA A 123 24.25 13.12 0.65
CA ALA A 123 23.34 13.86 -0.24
C ALA A 123 21.98 14.18 0.40
N SER A 124 21.65 13.53 1.52
CA SER A 124 20.41 13.72 2.28
C SER A 124 20.46 14.87 3.31
N ARG A 125 21.53 15.69 3.34
CA ARG A 125 21.70 16.77 4.34
C ARG A 125 21.31 18.18 3.88
N SER A 126 21.01 18.42 2.60
CA SER A 126 20.59 19.75 2.13
C SER A 126 19.16 19.76 1.61
N SER A 127 18.39 20.78 2.01
CA SER A 127 17.01 21.00 1.58
C SER A 127 16.88 21.11 0.06
N LEU A 128 17.92 21.62 -0.62
CA LEU A 128 18.00 21.66 -2.08
C LEU A 128 18.27 20.28 -2.70
N ALA A 129 19.10 19.43 -2.10
CA ALA A 129 19.28 18.05 -2.58
C ALA A 129 18.02 17.21 -2.35
N ALA A 130 17.34 17.40 -1.22
CA ALA A 130 16.02 16.80 -0.97
C ALA A 130 14.96 17.30 -1.97
N LEU A 131 14.95 18.61 -2.28
CA LEU A 131 14.06 19.18 -3.28
C LEU A 131 14.36 18.66 -4.69
N LEU A 132 15.62 18.61 -5.11
CA LEU A 132 16.02 18.06 -6.41
C LEU A 132 15.74 16.56 -6.52
N LEU A 133 15.89 15.82 -5.42
CA LEU A 133 15.47 14.42 -5.34
C LEU A 133 13.95 14.34 -5.54
N ASN A 134 13.16 15.10 -4.78
CA ASN A 134 11.70 15.13 -4.88
C ASN A 134 11.20 15.55 -6.28
N LEU A 135 11.85 16.51 -6.93
CA LEU A 135 11.53 16.94 -8.29
C LEU A 135 11.85 15.85 -9.32
N ASN A 136 13.01 15.19 -9.21
CA ASN A 136 13.35 14.08 -10.09
C ASN A 136 12.42 12.87 -9.87
N THR A 137 12.00 12.61 -8.62
CA THR A 137 11.09 11.49 -8.33
C THR A 137 9.66 11.77 -8.79
N SER A 138 9.15 13.00 -8.66
CA SER A 138 7.82 13.37 -9.18
C SER A 138 7.74 13.36 -10.72
N ALA A 139 8.85 13.63 -11.41
CA ALA A 139 8.95 13.50 -12.86
C ALA A 139 9.18 12.05 -13.35
N MET A 140 9.68 11.16 -12.49
CA MET A 140 9.97 9.74 -12.79
C MET A 140 8.91 8.76 -12.27
N SER A 141 7.96 9.23 -11.46
CA SER A 141 6.84 8.41 -10.99
C SER A 141 6.06 7.87 -12.18
N SER A 142 5.96 6.55 -12.24
CA SER A 142 5.60 5.89 -13.47
C SER A 142 4.37 5.00 -13.35
N ILE A 143 3.87 4.72 -12.14
CA ILE A 143 2.83 3.70 -11.96
C ILE A 143 1.77 4.06 -10.91
N SER A 144 0.57 3.54 -11.12
CA SER A 144 -0.43 3.36 -10.08
C SER A 144 -0.86 1.89 -10.01
N ALA A 145 -1.06 1.40 -8.79
CA ALA A 145 -1.51 0.05 -8.53
C ALA A 145 -2.89 0.09 -7.88
N THR A 146 -3.87 -0.52 -8.57
CA THR A 146 -5.17 -0.87 -7.98
C THR A 146 -5.06 -2.29 -7.44
N ILE A 147 -5.31 -2.48 -6.16
CA ILE A 147 -5.16 -3.74 -5.44
C ILE A 147 -6.53 -4.14 -4.91
N ASN A 148 -7.00 -5.33 -5.29
CA ASN A 148 -8.20 -5.92 -4.74
C ASN A 148 -7.83 -6.75 -3.50
N GLY A 149 -8.75 -6.78 -2.54
CA GLY A 149 -8.55 -7.55 -1.33
C GLY A 149 -9.80 -7.78 -0.51
N GLU A 150 -9.64 -8.64 0.48
CA GLU A 150 -10.67 -8.95 1.47
C GLU A 150 -10.24 -8.41 2.82
N ALA A 151 -11.07 -7.52 3.37
CA ALA A 151 -10.82 -6.84 4.62
C ALA A 151 -11.56 -7.52 5.77
N ARG A 152 -10.89 -7.63 6.92
CA ARG A 152 -11.52 -7.99 8.19
C ARG A 152 -11.09 -7.06 9.30
N LEU A 153 -11.98 -6.89 10.28
CA LEU A 153 -11.63 -6.28 11.55
C LEU A 153 -11.01 -7.35 12.45
N VAL A 154 -9.90 -7.00 13.11
CA VAL A 154 -9.29 -7.87 14.12
C VAL A 154 -10.12 -7.82 15.40
N ASP A 155 -10.23 -8.96 16.07
CA ASP A 155 -10.93 -9.09 17.33
C ASP A 155 -10.21 -8.32 18.46
N ARG A 156 -11.02 -7.67 19.29
CA ARG A 156 -10.52 -6.80 20.36
C ARG A 156 -9.83 -7.59 21.46
N GLY A 157 -8.73 -7.04 21.96
CA GLY A 157 -7.98 -7.61 23.08
C GLY A 157 -7.18 -8.87 22.72
N THR A 158 -7.07 -9.18 21.42
CA THR A 158 -6.23 -10.28 20.95
C THR A 158 -4.78 -9.86 20.80
N GLU A 159 -3.88 -10.84 20.89
CA GLU A 159 -2.45 -10.60 20.65
C GLU A 159 -2.17 -10.19 19.19
N GLU A 160 -3.02 -10.64 18.26
CA GLU A 160 -3.01 -10.20 16.86
C GLU A 160 -3.28 -8.69 16.76
N GLU A 161 -4.32 -8.20 17.46
CA GLU A 161 -4.66 -6.78 17.46
C GLU A 161 -3.50 -5.94 18.02
N ARG A 162 -2.91 -6.40 19.13
CA ARG A 162 -1.77 -5.72 19.77
C ARG A 162 -0.57 -5.64 18.83
N TYR A 163 -0.21 -6.76 18.22
CA TYR A 163 0.91 -6.84 17.29
C TYR A 163 0.73 -5.91 16.09
N TYR A 164 -0.45 -5.93 15.46
CA TYR A 164 -0.71 -5.09 14.30
C TYR A 164 -0.83 -3.60 14.65
N LYS A 165 -1.36 -3.25 15.83
CA LYS A 165 -1.31 -1.87 16.34
C LYS A 165 0.13 -1.38 16.50
N GLU A 166 0.98 -2.19 17.12
CA GLU A 166 2.41 -1.87 17.33
C GLU A 166 3.14 -1.69 16.00
N MET A 167 3.01 -2.65 15.08
CA MET A 167 3.60 -2.57 13.74
C MET A 167 3.09 -1.35 12.95
N HIS A 168 1.81 -1.00 13.10
CA HIS A 168 1.23 0.13 12.41
C HIS A 168 1.70 1.47 12.99
N LEU A 169 1.84 1.56 14.31
CA LEU A 169 2.38 2.73 15.01
C LEU A 169 3.84 2.96 14.61
N ASP A 170 4.69 1.94 14.71
CA ASP A 170 6.11 2.04 14.34
C ASP A 170 6.30 2.45 12.88
N ASN A 171 5.44 1.95 12.00
CA ASN A 171 5.39 2.32 10.59
C ASN A 171 4.58 3.59 10.30
N ASN A 172 4.21 4.38 11.30
CA ASN A 172 3.57 5.69 11.12
C ASN A 172 4.07 6.77 12.11
N THR A 173 5.17 6.54 12.83
CA THR A 173 5.87 7.60 13.58
C THR A 173 6.73 8.44 12.64
N PHE A 174 6.27 9.64 12.30
CA PHE A 174 7.06 10.61 11.54
C PHE A 174 7.34 11.84 12.41
N SER A 175 8.59 12.06 12.77
CA SER A 175 9.00 13.35 13.33
C SER A 175 9.10 14.35 12.19
N GLU A 176 8.34 15.46 12.24
CA GLU A 176 8.68 16.64 11.43
C GLU A 176 10.01 17.18 11.93
N GLY A 177 11.08 16.88 11.20
CA GLY A 177 12.36 17.56 11.37
C GLY A 177 12.33 18.90 10.65
N GLU A 178 12.31 19.98 11.41
CA GLU A 178 12.92 21.29 11.09
C GLU A 178 12.58 21.91 9.71
N GLU A 179 11.34 22.35 9.51
CA GLU A 179 11.05 23.43 8.55
C GLU A 179 11.25 24.80 9.24
N PRO A 180 12.06 25.72 8.68
CA PRO A 180 12.19 27.06 9.23
C PRO A 180 10.88 27.82 9.04
N SER A 181 10.31 28.26 10.16
CA SER A 181 9.12 29.10 10.26
C SER A 181 9.07 30.20 9.18
N ALA A 182 8.19 30.01 8.19
CA ALA A 182 7.82 31.05 7.24
C ALA A 182 6.31 30.96 6.96
N GLY A 183 5.56 31.91 7.54
CA GLY A 183 4.21 32.25 7.09
C GLY A 183 3.09 31.85 8.06
N GLN A 184 2.70 32.79 8.92
CA GLN A 184 1.48 32.73 9.73
C GLN A 184 0.23 32.59 8.85
N GLY A 185 -0.59 31.55 9.12
CA GLY A 185 -1.87 31.32 8.46
C GLY A 185 -2.92 30.71 9.40
N ILE A 186 -3.65 31.58 10.12
CA ILE A 186 -5.06 31.54 10.56
C ILE A 186 -5.62 30.32 11.37
N TRP A 187 -4.92 29.19 11.53
CA TRP A 187 -5.39 28.04 12.33
C TRP A 187 -4.55 27.83 13.61
N ASP A 188 -4.39 28.87 14.43
CA ASP A 188 -3.70 28.79 15.72
C ASP A 188 -4.58 28.10 16.77
N VAL A 189 -4.52 26.77 16.80
CA VAL A 189 -4.74 25.96 18.00
C VAL A 189 -3.53 25.05 18.15
N ARG A 190 -2.91 25.12 19.32
CA ARG A 190 -1.64 24.48 19.72
C ARG A 190 -1.67 22.95 19.69
N GLU A 191 -1.67 22.35 18.50
CA GLU A 191 -1.27 20.96 18.31
C GLU A 191 0.12 20.94 17.68
N ARG A 192 1.10 20.43 18.43
CA ARG A 192 2.33 19.92 17.83
C ARG A 192 1.90 18.80 16.89
N GLN A 193 1.94 19.02 15.57
CA GLN A 193 1.54 18.04 14.57
C GLN A 193 2.58 16.89 14.55
N ASP A 194 2.41 15.96 15.48
CA ASP A 194 3.19 14.75 15.63
C ASP A 194 2.78 13.76 14.54
N GLY A 195 3.22 13.96 13.28
CA GLY A 195 3.38 12.91 12.26
C GLY A 195 2.23 11.95 11.93
N GLY A 196 1.03 12.09 12.48
CA GLY A 196 -0.02 11.06 12.51
C GLY A 196 -0.19 10.32 13.85
N ARG A 197 0.70 10.51 14.84
CA ARG A 197 0.59 9.97 16.20
C ARG A 197 -0.49 10.67 17.04
N CYS A 198 -0.88 11.91 16.70
CA CYS A 198 -2.02 12.62 17.31
C CYS A 198 -3.41 12.20 16.80
N MET A 199 -3.52 11.37 15.75
CA MET A 199 -4.85 10.98 15.22
C MET A 199 -5.54 9.89 16.05
N TYR A 200 -4.88 9.43 17.13
CA TYR A 200 -5.52 8.70 18.21
C TYR A 200 -6.01 9.74 19.22
N ILE A 201 -7.28 10.13 19.13
CA ILE A 201 -7.90 10.92 20.18
C ILE A 201 -7.87 10.04 21.44
N GLU A 202 -7.13 10.49 22.45
CA GLU A 202 -7.00 9.82 23.73
C GLU A 202 -8.41 9.55 24.30
N GLY A 203 -8.83 8.28 24.29
CA GLY A 203 -10.18 7.85 24.68
C GLY A 203 -11.04 7.21 23.58
N GLU A 204 -10.68 7.33 22.30
CA GLU A 204 -11.42 6.68 21.21
C GLU A 204 -10.77 5.35 20.80
N GLU A 205 -11.49 4.24 21.02
CA GLU A 205 -10.97 2.90 20.78
C GLU A 205 -10.92 2.55 19.29
N VAL A 206 -9.76 2.77 18.66
CA VAL A 206 -9.52 2.40 17.26
C VAL A 206 -9.54 0.88 17.04
N ARG A 207 -10.06 0.47 15.88
CA ARG A 207 -10.04 -0.91 15.39
C ARG A 207 -8.92 -1.11 14.39
N VAL A 208 -8.30 -2.28 14.42
CA VAL A 208 -7.38 -2.75 13.39
C VAL A 208 -8.17 -3.39 12.26
N VAL A 209 -7.88 -2.99 11.03
CA VAL A 209 -8.36 -3.64 9.81
C VAL A 209 -7.16 -4.28 9.13
N VAL A 210 -7.32 -5.55 8.76
CA VAL A 210 -6.35 -6.32 7.97
C VAL A 210 -6.98 -6.60 6.62
N VAL A 211 -6.30 -6.22 5.55
CA VAL A 211 -6.69 -6.52 4.17
C VAL A 211 -5.75 -7.58 3.63
N LYS A 212 -6.31 -8.75 3.30
CA LYS A 212 -5.63 -9.79 2.55
C LYS A 212 -5.66 -9.41 1.07
N ILE A 213 -4.49 -9.33 0.46
CA ILE A 213 -4.36 -9.00 -0.97
C ILE A 213 -4.71 -10.24 -1.80
N THR A 214 -5.50 -10.07 -2.85
CA THR A 214 -5.89 -11.16 -3.76
C THR A 214 -5.24 -10.97 -5.14
N ASP A 215 -5.49 -9.84 -5.75
CA ASP A 215 -5.13 -9.55 -7.13
C ASP A 215 -5.07 -8.04 -7.35
N GLY A 216 -4.72 -7.62 -8.56
CA GLY A 216 -4.75 -6.22 -8.89
C GLY A 216 -4.23 -5.91 -10.28
N ARG A 217 -4.06 -4.62 -10.51
CA ARG A 217 -3.70 -4.03 -11.78
C ARG A 217 -2.69 -2.92 -11.58
N VAL A 218 -1.62 -2.96 -12.36
CA VAL A 218 -0.68 -1.85 -12.52
C VAL A 218 -1.01 -1.11 -13.81
N SER A 219 -1.03 0.21 -13.74
CA SER A 219 -1.12 1.08 -14.90
C SER A 219 0.02 2.07 -14.88
N ASP A 220 0.60 2.34 -16.05
CA ASP A 220 1.59 3.39 -16.20
C ASP A 220 0.98 4.67 -16.80
N TRP A 221 1.72 5.78 -16.69
CA TRP A 221 1.29 7.07 -17.25
C TRP A 221 1.21 7.09 -18.78
N LYS A 222 1.80 6.08 -19.45
CA LYS A 222 1.77 5.92 -20.91
C LYS A 222 0.55 5.12 -21.36
N GLY A 223 -0.27 4.64 -20.43
CA GLY A 223 -1.51 3.91 -20.71
C GLY A 223 -1.34 2.40 -20.85
N ALA A 224 -0.17 1.83 -20.52
CA ALA A 224 0.02 0.38 -20.47
C ALA A 224 -0.58 -0.21 -19.19
N VAL A 225 -1.13 -1.42 -19.30
CA VAL A 225 -1.83 -2.08 -18.19
C VAL A 225 -1.33 -3.52 -18.01
N ARG A 226 -1.14 -3.92 -16.74
CA ARG A 226 -0.77 -5.29 -16.39
C ARG A 226 -1.56 -5.77 -15.17
N ASP A 227 -2.23 -6.89 -15.33
CA ASP A 227 -2.95 -7.57 -14.25
C ASP A 227 -2.06 -8.61 -13.58
N TRP A 228 -2.32 -8.84 -12.30
CA TRP A 228 -1.65 -9.86 -11.52
C TRP A 228 -2.61 -10.47 -10.52
N THR A 229 -2.36 -11.71 -10.14
CA THR A 229 -3.13 -12.44 -9.13
C THR A 229 -2.19 -13.26 -8.27
N LEU A 230 -2.50 -13.33 -6.97
CA LEU A 230 -1.74 -14.14 -6.03
C LEU A 230 -2.28 -15.58 -6.03
N SER A 231 -1.40 -16.54 -6.29
CA SER A 231 -1.74 -17.96 -6.13
C SER A 231 -1.82 -18.28 -4.64
N THR A 232 -3.02 -18.63 -4.15
CA THR A 232 -3.16 -19.15 -2.78
C THR A 232 -2.65 -20.59 -2.79
N GLU A 233 -1.66 -20.94 -1.97
CA GLU A 233 -1.07 -22.30 -1.87
C GLU A 233 -2.04 -23.39 -1.34
N ARG A 234 -3.37 -23.25 -1.53
CA ARG A 234 -4.38 -24.20 -1.03
C ARG A 234 -5.19 -24.92 -2.12
N GLU A 235 -4.93 -24.67 -3.39
CA GLU A 235 -5.60 -25.38 -4.51
C GLU A 235 -4.59 -26.16 -5.35
N ASN A 236 -3.86 -27.10 -4.74
CA ASN A 236 -3.00 -28.03 -5.49
C ASN A 236 -3.00 -29.45 -4.90
N ASN A 237 -4.09 -29.84 -4.23
CA ASN A 237 -4.33 -31.23 -3.81
C ASN A 237 -5.81 -31.60 -4.12
N ASP A 238 -6.02 -32.09 -5.35
CA ASP A 238 -7.19 -32.67 -6.05
C ASP A 238 -7.28 -31.95 -7.40
N ASP A 239 -7.03 -32.52 -8.58
CA ASP A 239 -7.01 -33.90 -9.03
C ASP A 239 -5.84 -34.13 -9.98
N GLY A 240 -5.04 -35.14 -9.66
CA GLY A 240 -4.12 -35.75 -10.62
C GLY A 240 -4.90 -36.71 -11.53
N GLU A 241 -5.42 -36.22 -12.65
CA GLU A 241 -5.63 -37.04 -13.86
C GLU A 241 -5.15 -36.28 -15.10
N THR A 242 -3.84 -36.36 -15.33
CA THR A 242 -3.25 -36.26 -16.66
C THR A 242 -3.88 -37.30 -17.59
N MET A 243 -4.87 -36.90 -18.38
CA MET A 243 -5.27 -37.68 -19.57
C MET A 243 -4.17 -37.54 -20.63
N VAL A 244 -3.19 -38.45 -20.58
CA VAL A 244 -2.23 -38.67 -21.67
C VAL A 244 -2.85 -39.66 -22.66
N ASN A 245 -3.10 -39.16 -23.87
CA ASN A 245 -3.43 -39.89 -25.10
C ASN A 245 -4.71 -40.75 -25.08
N GLY A 246 -5.77 -40.20 -25.67
CA GLY A 246 -6.98 -40.93 -26.00
C GLY A 246 -6.74 -42.06 -27.00
N VAL A 247 -6.97 -43.29 -26.55
CA VAL A 247 -7.64 -44.36 -27.31
C VAL A 247 -8.42 -45.19 -26.28
N ALA A 248 -9.75 -45.20 -26.38
CA ALA A 248 -10.60 -46.14 -25.65
C ALA A 248 -10.54 -47.49 -26.36
N GLY A 249 -10.03 -48.51 -25.67
CA GLY A 249 -10.08 -49.90 -26.15
C GLY A 249 -11.52 -50.42 -26.13
N SER A 250 -11.92 -51.03 -27.25
CA SER A 250 -13.08 -51.94 -27.32
C SER A 250 -12.75 -53.31 -26.75
#